data_AF-A0A7S0G0B0-F1
#
_entry.id   AF-A0A7S0G0B0-F1
#
_cell.length_a   1.000
_cell.length_b   1.000
_cell.length_c   1.000
_cell.angle_alpha   90.00
_cell.angle_beta   90.00
_cell.angle_gamma   90.00
#
_symmetry.space_group_name_H-M   'P 1'
#
loop_
_entity.id
_entity.type
_entity.pdbx_description
1 polymer ?
#
loop_
_entity_poly.entity_id
_entity_poly.type
_entity_poly.pdbx_seq_one_letter_code
_entity_poly.pdbx_strand_id
1 'polypeptide(L)'
;AFMGDELAAEYALTNLVSRVERRTDSLVVGKTSFNFILPQELPASKVISTLETLCPRMHVIPITIQSLNTENLVPKKNYTQNRLQSSRLQLPEGTVLVLDETNLEPGQLNERGLKNLSA
;
A
#
# COMPACT_ATOMS: atom_id res chain seq x y z
N ALA A 1 6.78 11.95 -13.37
CA ALA A 1 5.87 11.50 -12.29
C ALA A 1 5.35 12.67 -11.47
N PHE A 2 6.20 13.46 -10.83
CA PHE A 2 5.80 14.46 -9.81
C PHE A 2 5.75 15.91 -10.31
N MET A 3 5.32 16.16 -11.57
CA MET A 3 5.22 17.52 -12.15
C MET A 3 6.49 18.41 -12.05
N GLY A 4 7.69 17.82 -11.92
CA GLY A 4 8.94 18.56 -11.76
C GLY A 4 9.32 18.86 -10.30
N ASP A 5 8.54 18.38 -9.32
CA ASP A 5 8.93 18.38 -7.91
C ASP A 5 10.06 17.36 -7.69
N GLU A 6 11.27 17.89 -7.56
CA GLU A 6 12.49 17.11 -7.35
C GLU A 6 12.52 16.45 -5.97
N LEU A 7 12.02 17.14 -4.94
CA LEU A 7 12.05 16.65 -3.57
C LEU A 7 11.11 15.45 -3.41
N ALA A 8 9.90 15.53 -3.97
CA ALA A 8 8.97 14.40 -3.98
C ALA A 8 9.55 13.20 -4.73
N ALA A 9 10.25 13.44 -5.85
CA ALA A 9 10.91 12.40 -6.61
C ALA A 9 12.06 11.74 -5.83
N GLU A 10 12.87 12.52 -5.10
CA GLU A 10 13.96 12.01 -4.28
C GLU A 10 13.43 11.15 -3.12
N TYR A 11 12.36 11.56 -2.44
CA TYR A 11 11.73 10.74 -1.41
C TYR A 11 11.13 9.45 -1.98
N ALA A 12 10.50 9.52 -3.16
CA ALA A 12 9.98 8.32 -3.82
C ALA A 12 11.12 7.34 -4.14
N LEU A 13 12.21 7.81 -4.74
CA LEU A 13 13.40 7.00 -5.00
C LEU A 13 13.99 6.43 -3.70
N THR A 14 14.09 7.24 -2.65
CA THR A 14 14.56 6.82 -1.32
C THR A 14 13.71 5.68 -0.78
N ASN A 15 12.38 5.74 -0.90
CA ASN A 15 11.50 4.64 -0.50
C ASN A 15 11.76 3.36 -1.31
N LEU A 16 11.97 3.48 -2.62
CA LEU A 16 12.23 2.34 -3.52
C LEU A 16 13.55 1.64 -3.20
N VAL A 17 14.61 2.40 -2.92
CA VAL A 17 15.94 1.84 -2.61
C VAL A 17 16.11 1.46 -1.15
N SER A 18 15.28 1.99 -0.25
CA SER A 18 15.33 1.69 1.19
C SER A 18 15.12 0.20 1.49
N ARG A 19 15.90 -0.31 2.44
CA ARG A 19 15.91 -1.73 2.84
C ARG A 19 15.91 -1.84 4.36
N VAL A 20 15.39 -2.95 4.86
CA VAL A 20 15.49 -3.24 6.29
C VAL A 20 16.94 -3.62 6.59
N GLU A 21 17.66 -2.74 7.26
CA GLU A 21 19.05 -2.97 7.66
C GLU A 21 19.13 -3.68 9.02
N ARG A 22 18.24 -3.31 9.94
CA ARG A 22 18.19 -3.88 11.28
C ARG A 22 16.76 -4.00 11.78
N ARG A 23 16.48 -5.11 12.46
CA ARG A 23 15.26 -5.30 13.25
C ARG A 23 15.68 -5.43 14.72
N THR A 24 15.18 -4.54 15.57
CA THR A 24 15.40 -4.58 17.02
C THR A 24 14.03 -4.57 17.68
N ASP A 25 13.65 -5.68 18.30
CA ASP A 25 12.30 -5.90 18.83
C ASP A 25 11.20 -5.60 17.78
N SER A 26 10.36 -4.59 18.02
CA SER A 26 9.32 -4.11 17.11
C SER A 26 9.77 -3.00 16.14
N LEU A 27 11.00 -2.48 16.29
CA LEU A 27 11.50 -1.39 15.46
C LEU A 27 12.23 -1.93 14.22
N VAL A 28 11.85 -1.38 13.07
CA VAL A 28 12.50 -1.64 11.78
C VAL A 28 13.31 -0.41 11.40
N VAL A 29 14.62 -0.58 11.22
CA VAL A 29 15.55 0.49 10.85
C VAL A 29 16.00 0.30 9.40
N GLY A 30 16.09 1.41 8.66
CA GLY A 30 16.58 1.47 7.28
C GLY A 30 15.50 1.48 6.21
N LYS A 31 14.29 0.98 6.53
CA LYS A 31 13.13 1.06 5.62
C LYS A 31 12.42 2.39 5.84
N THR A 32 12.14 3.11 4.75
CA THR A 32 11.35 4.34 4.78
C THR A 32 10.00 4.10 4.11
N SER A 33 8.97 4.80 4.58
CA SER A 33 7.62 4.84 3.99
C SER A 33 7.16 6.28 3.97
N PHE A 34 6.59 6.74 2.87
CA PHE A 34 6.15 8.12 2.70
C PHE A 34 4.68 8.17 2.29
N ASN A 35 3.97 9.17 2.82
CA ASN A 35 2.64 9.53 2.34
C ASN A 35 2.79 10.75 1.42
N PHE A 36 2.30 10.64 0.18
CA PHE A 36 2.33 11.72 -0.81
C PHE A 36 0.94 12.33 -0.93
N ILE A 37 0.84 13.62 -0.61
CA ILE A 37 -0.37 14.40 -0.89
C ILE A 37 -0.18 15.02 -2.26
N LEU A 38 -1.01 14.62 -3.22
CA LEU A 38 -0.91 15.07 -4.60
C LEU A 38 -1.78 16.32 -4.83
N PRO A 39 -1.31 17.27 -5.65
CA PRO A 39 -2.14 18.39 -6.10
C PRO A 39 -3.26 17.88 -7.04
N GLN A 40 -4.36 18.63 -7.18
CA GLN A 40 -5.52 18.20 -7.97
C GLN A 40 -5.17 17.98 -9.45
N GLU A 41 -4.17 18.70 -9.96
CA GLU A 41 -3.69 18.63 -11.33
C GLU A 41 -2.86 17.36 -11.61
N LEU A 42 -2.39 16.66 -10.56
CA LEU A 42 -1.60 15.45 -10.68
C LEU A 42 -2.44 14.21 -10.32
N PRO A 43 -2.98 13.48 -11.32
CA PRO A 43 -3.70 12.25 -11.04
C PRO A 43 -2.76 11.18 -10.47
N ALA A 44 -3.20 10.50 -9.40
CA ALA A 44 -2.45 9.41 -8.75
C ALA A 44 -2.03 8.32 -9.75
N SER A 45 -2.88 8.02 -10.73
CA SER A 45 -2.60 7.06 -11.81
C SER A 45 -1.33 7.39 -12.60
N LYS A 46 -0.96 8.68 -12.74
CA LYS A 46 0.28 9.08 -13.42
C LYS A 46 1.51 8.78 -12.59
N VAL A 47 1.42 8.93 -11.27
CA VAL A 47 2.49 8.56 -10.34
C VAL A 47 2.64 7.05 -10.29
N ILE A 48 1.52 6.34 -10.08
CA ILE A 48 1.44 4.87 -10.04
C ILE A 48 2.02 4.26 -11.30
N SER A 49 1.57 4.67 -12.49
CA SER A 49 2.11 4.15 -13.76
C SER A 49 3.59 4.43 -13.96
N THR A 50 4.13 5.53 -13.41
CA THR A 50 5.58 5.77 -13.44
C THR A 50 6.33 4.86 -12.47
N LEU A 51 5.76 4.56 -11.30
CA LEU A 51 6.36 3.62 -10.36
C LEU A 51 6.34 2.18 -10.91
N GLU A 52 5.29 1.79 -11.61
CA GLU A 52 5.17 0.50 -12.28
C GLU A 52 6.26 0.25 -13.33
N THR A 53 6.74 1.30 -14.02
CA THR A 53 7.86 1.13 -14.98
C THR A 53 9.22 1.00 -14.30
N LEU A 54 9.35 1.45 -13.05
CA LEU A 54 10.58 1.40 -12.27
C LEU A 54 10.68 0.16 -11.39
N CYS A 55 9.55 -0.37 -10.93
CA CYS A 55 9.48 -1.43 -9.94
C CYS A 55 9.21 -2.79 -10.60
N PRO A 56 10.03 -3.83 -10.37
CA PRO A 56 9.79 -5.16 -10.94
C PRO A 56 8.54 -5.84 -10.35
N ARG A 57 8.16 -5.46 -9.12
CA ARG A 57 6.97 -5.96 -8.42
C ARG A 57 6.32 -4.81 -7.67
N MET A 58 5.08 -4.54 -8.00
CA MET A 58 4.27 -3.52 -7.36
C MET A 58 2.85 -4.02 -7.16
N HIS A 59 2.23 -3.64 -6.06
CA HIS A 59 0.83 -3.92 -5.77
C HIS A 59 0.14 -2.65 -5.31
N VAL A 60 -0.97 -2.30 -5.95
CA VAL A 60 -1.79 -1.13 -5.61
C VAL A 60 -3.05 -1.61 -4.92
N ILE A 61 -3.32 -1.08 -3.73
CA ILE A 61 -4.57 -1.32 -3.01
C ILE A 61 -5.32 0.02 -2.96
N PRO A 62 -6.50 0.13 -3.61
CA PRO A 62 -7.35 1.30 -3.43
C PRO A 62 -7.90 1.29 -2.00
N ILE A 63 -7.77 2.42 -1.30
CA ILE A 63 -8.33 2.62 0.04
C ILE A 63 -9.59 3.46 -0.11
N THR A 64 -10.71 2.77 -0.35
CA THR A 64 -12.04 3.34 -0.40
C THR A 64 -12.92 2.64 0.62
N ILE A 65 -14.06 3.25 0.99
CA ILE A 65 -15.03 2.59 1.88
C ILE A 65 -15.49 1.25 1.29
N GLN A 66 -15.68 1.18 -0.02
CA GLN A 66 -16.07 -0.06 -0.70
C GLN A 66 -14.97 -1.12 -0.61
N SER A 67 -13.71 -0.78 -0.93
CA SER A 67 -12.62 -1.76 -0.91
C SER A 67 -12.38 -2.26 0.50
N LEU A 68 -12.34 -1.38 1.51
CA LEU A 68 -12.17 -1.75 2.91
C LEU A 68 -13.29 -2.68 3.39
N ASN A 69 -14.55 -2.46 2.99
CA ASN A 69 -15.68 -3.28 3.45
C ASN A 69 -15.83 -4.63 2.71
N THR A 70 -15.21 -4.79 1.54
CA THR A 70 -15.43 -5.94 0.65
C THR A 70 -14.21 -6.83 0.49
N GLU A 71 -13.01 -6.25 0.43
CA GLU A 71 -11.77 -6.98 0.23
C GLU A 71 -11.33 -7.74 1.48
N ASN A 72 -10.48 -8.74 1.31
CA ASN A 72 -9.90 -9.49 2.42
C ASN A 72 -8.41 -9.14 2.54
N LEU A 73 -8.06 -8.24 3.47
CA LEU A 73 -6.67 -7.83 3.72
C LEU A 73 -6.03 -8.68 4.81
N VAL A 74 -6.83 -9.32 5.67
CA VAL A 74 -6.38 -10.21 6.74
C VAL A 74 -6.58 -11.69 6.34
N PRO A 75 -5.58 -12.57 6.52
CA PRO A 75 -5.73 -13.99 6.20
C PRO A 75 -6.76 -14.66 7.12
N LYS A 76 -7.52 -15.62 6.59
CA LYS A 76 -8.56 -16.34 7.35
C LYS A 76 -8.49 -17.84 7.11
N LYS A 77 -8.68 -18.65 8.16
CA LYS A 77 -8.84 -20.10 8.01
C LYS A 77 -10.20 -20.41 7.37
N ASN A 78 -10.18 -21.06 6.21
CA ASN A 78 -11.37 -21.65 5.60
C ASN A 78 -11.58 -23.04 6.20
N TYR A 79 -12.59 -23.18 7.06
CA TYR A 79 -12.89 -24.43 7.75
C TYR A 79 -13.51 -25.49 6.84
N THR A 80 -14.23 -25.09 5.78
CA THR A 80 -14.83 -26.03 4.82
C THR A 80 -13.76 -26.76 4.01
N GLN A 81 -12.74 -26.03 3.55
CA GLN A 81 -11.63 -26.59 2.79
C GLN A 81 -10.45 -27.01 3.67
N ASN A 82 -10.52 -26.75 4.99
CA ASN A 82 -9.45 -26.89 5.97
C ASN A 82 -8.10 -26.31 5.50
N ARG A 83 -8.14 -25.09 4.94
CA ARG A 83 -6.95 -24.38 4.40
C ARG A 83 -6.92 -22.94 4.87
N LEU A 84 -5.72 -22.37 4.96
CA LEU A 84 -5.57 -20.93 5.15
C LEU A 84 -5.85 -20.23 3.81
N GLN A 85 -6.79 -19.29 3.81
CA GLN A 85 -7.05 -18.43 2.66
C GLN A 85 -6.14 -17.21 2.74
N SER A 86 -5.31 -17.04 1.72
CA SER A 86 -4.42 -15.90 1.60
C SER A 86 -5.18 -14.58 1.46
N SER A 87 -4.56 -13.50 1.92
CA SER A 87 -5.08 -12.14 1.80
C SER A 87 -4.21 -11.28 0.90
N ARG A 88 -4.70 -10.11 0.50
CA ARG A 88 -3.99 -9.21 -0.43
C ARG A 88 -2.68 -8.64 0.11
N LEU A 89 -2.52 -8.58 1.44
CA LEU A 89 -1.29 -8.10 2.06
C LEU A 89 -0.21 -9.19 2.18
N GLN A 90 -0.51 -10.46 1.85
CA GLN A 90 0.48 -11.53 1.80
C GLN A 90 1.29 -11.48 0.50
N LEU A 91 2.07 -10.42 0.35
CA LEU A 91 2.86 -10.14 -0.84
C LEU A 91 4.26 -10.80 -0.77
N PRO A 92 4.85 -11.17 -1.91
CA PRO A 92 6.24 -11.62 -1.96
C PRO A 92 7.19 -10.53 -1.46
N GLU A 93 8.33 -10.95 -0.93
CA GLU A 93 9.40 -10.04 -0.51
C GLU A 93 9.85 -9.14 -1.67
N GLY A 94 10.12 -7.88 -1.33
CA GLY A 94 10.55 -6.86 -2.29
C GLY A 94 9.43 -6.25 -3.15
N THR A 95 8.16 -6.56 -2.85
CA THR A 95 7.03 -5.92 -3.54
C THR A 95 6.80 -4.52 -3.00
N VAL A 96 6.73 -3.53 -3.90
CA VAL A 96 6.33 -2.16 -3.54
C VAL A 96 4.81 -2.13 -3.34
N LEU A 97 4.37 -1.78 -2.14
CA LEU A 97 2.96 -1.62 -1.82
C LEU A 97 2.58 -0.14 -1.93
N VAL A 98 1.59 0.16 -2.76
CA VAL A 98 0.99 1.50 -2.87
C VAL A 98 -0.44 1.44 -2.33
N LEU A 99 -0.73 2.30 -1.36
CA LEU A 99 -2.07 2.50 -0.82
C LEU A 99 -2.64 3.77 -1.47
N ASP A 100 -3.66 3.61 -2.30
CA ASP A 100 -4.26 4.73 -3.02
C ASP A 100 -5.48 5.26 -2.24
N GLU A 101 -5.26 6.33 -1.48
CA GLU A 101 -6.28 7.02 -0.67
C GLU A 101 -6.96 8.19 -1.42
N THR A 102 -6.63 8.46 -2.69
CA THR A 102 -7.11 9.71 -3.32
C THR A 102 -8.61 9.77 -3.58
N ASN A 103 -9.29 8.62 -3.54
CA ASN A 103 -10.74 8.49 -3.71
C ASN A 103 -11.44 8.07 -2.40
N LEU A 104 -10.81 8.30 -1.24
CA LEU A 104 -11.42 8.00 0.05
C LEU A 104 -12.47 9.06 0.40
N GLU A 105 -13.73 8.64 0.46
CA GLU A 105 -14.87 9.49 0.83
C GLU A 105 -15.37 9.16 2.24
N PRO A 106 -16.04 10.11 2.93
CA PRO A 106 -16.71 9.84 4.19
C PRO A 106 -17.75 8.72 4.05
N GLY A 107 -17.73 7.76 4.96
CA GLY A 107 -18.67 6.64 4.96
C GLY A 107 -18.54 5.76 6.20
N GLN A 108 -19.25 4.63 6.21
CA GLN A 108 -19.24 3.71 7.34
C GLN A 108 -18.47 2.44 7.01
N LEU A 109 -17.57 2.06 7.93
CA LEU A 109 -16.90 0.77 7.89
C LEU A 109 -17.74 -0.27 8.63
N ASN A 110 -17.89 -1.43 8.00
CA ASN A 110 -18.45 -2.61 8.66
C ASN A 110 -17.34 -3.32 9.48
N GLU A 111 -17.68 -4.42 10.15
CA GLU A 111 -16.71 -5.21 10.92
C GLU A 111 -15.51 -5.68 10.09
N ARG A 112 -15.69 -5.97 8.79
CA ARG A 112 -14.59 -6.32 7.89
C ARG A 112 -13.72 -5.11 7.61
N GLY A 113 -14.31 -3.95 7.33
CA GLY A 113 -13.59 -2.69 7.14
C GLY A 113 -12.73 -2.32 8.34
N LEU A 114 -13.26 -2.47 9.56
CA LEU A 114 -12.50 -2.25 10.78
C LEU A 114 -11.31 -3.23 10.93
N LYS A 115 -11.52 -4.52 10.61
CA LYS A 115 -10.44 -5.52 10.62
C LYS A 115 -9.38 -5.27 9.56
N ASN A 116 -9.79 -4.82 8.37
CA ASN A 116 -8.89 -4.47 7.28
C ASN A 116 -8.04 -3.24 7.62
N LEU A 117 -8.58 -2.29 8.40
CA LEU A 117 -7.83 -1.11 8.85
C LEU A 117 -6.76 -1.47 9.89
N SER A 118 -7.00 -2.51 10.69
CA SER A 118 -6.05 -3.01 11.70
C SER A 118 -5.13 -4.12 11.17
N ALA A 119 -5.08 -4.33 9.86
CA ALA A 119 -4.38 -5.46 9.22
C ALA A 119 -2.86 -5.33 9.25
#